data_AF-A0AAV6XE16-F1
#
_entry.id   AF-A0AAV6XE16-F1
#
_cell.length_a   1.000
_cell.length_b   1.000
_cell.length_c   1.000
_cell.angle_alpha   90.00
_cell.angle_beta   90.00
_cell.angle_gamma   90.00
#
_symmetry.space_group_name_H-M   'P 1'
#
loop_
_entity.id
_entity.type
_entity.pdbx_description
1 polymer ?
#
loop_
_entity_poly.entity_id
_entity_poly.type
_entity_poly.pdbx_seq_one_letter_code
_entity_poly.pdbx_strand_id
1 'polypeptide(L)'
;MRGVGGPLLCISDLLSDVGEDNSGGTHGLAPPSAAADVSNLPASDLPKLFQENFDELSKALKGADHSWTALTLELCSALENANKLVDSTNSRVAFLSEKVEELEQIVKRRDSAITAAKAIQDSHKL
;
A
#
# COMPACT_ATOMS: atom_id res chain seq x y z
N MET A 1 30.08 -21.90 -47.62
CA MET A 1 29.13 -21.74 -46.51
C MET A 1 28.45 -20.39 -46.67
N ARG A 2 27.31 -20.31 -47.35
CA ARG A 2 26.50 -19.08 -47.41
C ARG A 2 25.52 -19.16 -46.25
N GLY A 3 25.88 -18.58 -45.11
CA GLY A 3 24.92 -18.30 -44.05
C GLY A 3 24.01 -17.18 -44.53
N VAL A 4 22.74 -17.49 -44.79
CA VAL A 4 21.73 -16.49 -45.10
C VAL A 4 21.36 -15.81 -43.79
N GLY A 5 21.96 -14.64 -43.54
CA GLY A 5 21.54 -13.76 -42.45
C GLY A 5 20.20 -13.15 -42.82
N GLY A 6 19.12 -13.63 -42.20
CA GLY A 6 17.81 -13.00 -42.30
C GLY A 6 17.83 -11.57 -41.73
N PRO A 7 16.77 -10.77 -41.98
CA PRO A 7 16.65 -9.44 -41.41
C PRO A 7 16.70 -9.51 -39.88
N LEU A 8 17.51 -8.63 -39.27
CA LEU A 8 17.50 -8.48 -37.81
C LEU A 8 16.12 -7.95 -37.40
N LEU A 9 15.47 -8.67 -36.48
CA LEU A 9 14.19 -8.24 -35.91
C LEU A 9 14.37 -6.86 -35.27
N CYS A 10 13.43 -5.95 -35.53
CA CYS A 10 13.45 -4.63 -34.93
C CYS A 10 13.10 -4.74 -33.45
N ILE A 11 13.57 -3.79 -32.62
CA ILE A 11 13.20 -3.74 -31.19
C ILE A 11 11.67 -3.74 -31.02
N SER A 12 10.93 -3.17 -31.98
CA SER A 12 9.47 -3.23 -32.04
C SER A 12 8.88 -4.65 -32.17
N ASP A 13 9.56 -5.56 -32.87
CA ASP A 13 9.14 -6.96 -33.01
C ASP A 13 9.39 -7.78 -31.74
N LEU A 14 10.37 -7.38 -30.92
CA LEU A 14 10.62 -8.04 -29.62
C LEU A 14 9.68 -7.56 -28.52
N LEU A 15 9.16 -6.34 -28.62
CA LEU A 15 8.32 -5.72 -27.60
C LEU A 15 6.82 -5.86 -27.89
N SER A 16 6.41 -6.52 -28.99
CA SER A 16 4.99 -6.75 -29.31
C SER A 16 4.27 -7.54 -28.22
N ASP A 17 4.95 -8.51 -27.61
CA ASP A 17 4.36 -9.45 -26.66
C ASP A 17 4.27 -8.87 -25.24
N VAL A 18 4.88 -7.70 -24.99
CA VAL A 18 4.98 -7.08 -23.65
C VAL A 18 3.73 -6.25 -23.30
N GLY A 19 2.80 -6.07 -24.25
CA GLY A 19 1.56 -5.32 -24.05
C GLY A 19 0.26 -6.14 -24.09
N GLU A 20 0.35 -7.46 -24.16
CA GLU A 20 -0.83 -8.34 -24.30
C GLU A 20 -1.04 -9.17 -23.04
N ASP A 21 -1.46 -8.53 -21.95
CA ASP A 21 -2.02 -9.23 -20.80
C ASP A 21 -3.55 -9.35 -20.92
N ASN A 22 -3.98 -10.60 -21.03
CA ASN A 22 -5.06 -11.22 -20.24
C ASN A 22 -6.18 -11.90 -21.03
N SER A 23 -6.02 -13.21 -21.28
CA SER A 23 -7.11 -14.18 -21.11
C SER A 23 -6.57 -15.62 -21.08
N GLY A 24 -6.24 -16.10 -19.87
CA GLY A 24 -6.30 -17.54 -19.54
C GLY A 24 -4.99 -18.32 -19.69
N GLY A 25 -4.32 -18.58 -18.56
CA GLY A 25 -3.19 -19.50 -18.52
C GLY A 25 -2.59 -19.61 -17.13
N THR A 26 -3.13 -20.52 -16.31
CA THR A 26 -2.62 -20.90 -15.00
C THR A 26 -1.22 -21.53 -15.14
N HIS A 27 -0.15 -20.75 -15.01
CA HIS A 27 1.19 -21.30 -14.82
C HIS A 27 1.79 -20.76 -13.52
N GLY A 28 1.84 -21.65 -12.54
CA GLY A 28 2.49 -21.43 -11.26
C GLY A 28 3.97 -21.19 -11.45
N LEU A 29 4.39 -19.95 -11.28
CA LEU A 29 5.74 -19.61 -10.90
C LEU A 29 5.65 -19.19 -9.44
N ALA A 30 6.22 -20.03 -8.57
CA ALA A 30 6.37 -19.72 -7.16
C ALA A 30 7.08 -18.36 -7.05
N PRO A 31 6.55 -17.42 -6.24
CA PRO A 31 7.23 -16.16 -6.04
C PRO A 31 8.62 -16.43 -5.44
N PRO A 32 9.67 -15.67 -5.82
CA PRO A 32 10.95 -15.79 -5.17
C PRO A 32 10.74 -15.58 -3.67
N SER A 33 11.09 -16.61 -2.90
CA SER A 33 11.06 -16.63 -1.44
C SER A 33 12.16 -15.69 -0.91
N ALA A 34 11.95 -14.40 -1.14
CA ALA A 34 12.73 -13.28 -0.62
C ALA A 34 11.81 -12.07 -0.35
N ALA A 35 10.49 -12.27 -0.30
CA ALA A 35 9.61 -11.39 0.45
C ALA A 35 9.91 -11.58 1.94
N ALA A 36 11.06 -11.06 2.37
CA ALA A 36 11.37 -10.86 3.77
C ALA A 36 10.30 -9.92 4.30
N ASP A 37 9.24 -10.50 4.87
CA ASP A 37 8.37 -9.97 5.90
C ASP A 37 8.28 -8.43 5.99
N VAL A 38 7.93 -7.78 4.88
CA VAL A 38 7.72 -6.32 4.81
C VAL A 38 6.47 -5.95 5.63
N SER A 39 5.64 -6.93 5.95
CA SER A 39 4.43 -6.82 6.78
C SER A 39 4.69 -6.36 8.22
N ASN A 40 5.95 -6.40 8.69
CA ASN A 40 6.34 -5.99 10.05
C ASN A 40 7.23 -4.74 10.10
N LEU A 41 7.48 -4.05 8.99
CA LEU A 41 8.28 -2.82 9.01
C LEU A 41 7.45 -1.65 9.54
N PRO A 42 7.95 -0.89 10.53
CA PRO A 42 7.25 0.28 11.02
C PRO A 42 7.09 1.29 9.88
N ALA A 43 5.89 1.83 9.69
CA ALA A 43 5.58 2.82 8.66
C ALA A 43 6.55 4.03 8.65
N SER A 44 7.21 4.29 9.78
CA SER A 44 8.29 5.27 9.98
C SER A 44 9.46 5.12 9.00
N ASP A 45 9.75 3.90 8.55
CA ASP A 45 10.91 3.60 7.72
C ASP A 45 10.60 3.72 6.21
N LEU A 46 9.32 3.90 5.85
CA LEU A 46 8.86 3.97 4.46
C LEU A 46 9.48 5.13 3.66
N PRO A 47 9.60 6.37 4.19
CA PRO A 47 10.27 7.45 3.47
C PRO A 47 11.76 7.16 3.21
N LYS A 48 12.42 6.51 4.17
CA LYS A 48 13.82 6.12 4.06
C LYS A 48 14.01 5.03 3.01
N LEU A 49 13.17 4.00 3.03
CA LEU A 49 13.15 2.92 2.02
C LEU A 49 12.85 3.46 0.62
N PHE A 50 11.94 4.43 0.49
CA PHE A 50 11.65 5.07 -0.79
C PHE A 50 12.88 5.80 -1.32
N GLN A 51 13.56 6.58 -0.46
CA GLN A 51 14.77 7.32 -0.85
C GLN A 51 15.89 6.37 -1.26
N GLU A 52 16.13 5.30 -0.51
CA GLU A 52 17.17 4.30 -0.81
C GLU A 52 16.91 3.62 -2.17
N ASN A 53 15.68 3.17 -2.41
CA ASN A 53 15.29 2.57 -3.69
C ASN A 53 15.40 3.56 -4.86
N PHE A 54 15.00 4.81 -4.65
CA PHE A 54 15.10 5.84 -5.67
C PHE A 54 16.56 6.16 -6.04
N ASP A 55 17.45 6.23 -5.04
CA ASP A 55 18.87 6.48 -5.25
C ASP A 55 19.53 5.32 -6.02
N GLU A 56 19.16 4.08 -5.70
CA GLU A 56 19.64 2.88 -6.40
C GLU A 56 19.14 2.84 -7.86
N LEU A 57 17.86 3.14 -8.09
CA LEU A 57 17.30 3.28 -9.43
C LEU A 57 17.98 4.40 -10.23
N SER A 58 18.23 5.56 -9.60
CA SER A 58 18.92 6.68 -10.24
C SER A 58 20.33 6.31 -10.68
N LYS A 59 21.01 5.47 -9.89
CA LYS A 59 22.33 4.95 -10.22
C LYS A 59 22.27 3.94 -11.38
N ALA A 60 21.31 3.01 -11.35
CA ALA A 60 21.10 2.04 -12.43
C ALA A 60 20.77 2.71 -13.77
N LEU A 61 19.93 3.76 -13.76
CA LEU A 61 19.58 4.53 -14.97
C LEU A 61 20.77 5.28 -15.60
N LYS A 62 21.79 5.63 -14.79
CA LYS A 62 23.04 6.22 -15.28
C LYS A 62 24.05 5.16 -15.72
N GLY A 63 23.85 3.91 -15.32
CA GLY A 63 24.67 2.77 -15.68
C GLY A 63 24.36 2.24 -17.07
N ALA A 64 25.13 1.22 -17.47
CA ALA A 64 24.91 0.49 -18.73
C ALA A 64 24.16 -0.84 -18.51
N ASP A 65 23.82 -1.17 -17.26
CA ASP A 65 23.10 -2.40 -16.93
C ASP A 65 21.59 -2.23 -17.06
N HIS A 66 20.88 -3.36 -17.20
CA HIS A 66 19.43 -3.39 -17.30
C HIS A 66 18.75 -3.57 -15.93
N SER A 67 19.46 -3.34 -14.82
CA SER A 67 18.88 -3.50 -13.47
C SER A 67 17.77 -2.50 -13.18
N TRP A 68 17.74 -1.38 -13.93
CA TRP A 68 16.72 -0.33 -13.80
C TRP A 68 15.30 -0.84 -14.00
N THR A 69 15.07 -1.89 -14.81
CA THR A 69 13.72 -2.45 -15.00
C THR A 69 13.22 -3.14 -13.73
N ALA A 70 14.06 -3.95 -13.10
CA ALA A 70 13.74 -4.61 -11.83
C ALA A 70 13.54 -3.59 -10.70
N LEU A 71 14.44 -2.61 -10.60
CA LEU A 71 14.35 -1.54 -9.60
C LEU A 71 13.11 -0.65 -9.78
N THR A 72 12.68 -0.42 -11.03
CA THR A 72 11.43 0.31 -11.31
C THR A 72 10.22 -0.48 -10.82
N LEU A 73 10.18 -1.80 -11.06
CA LEU A 73 9.09 -2.65 -10.56
C LEU A 73 9.06 -2.70 -9.03
N GLU A 74 10.22 -2.76 -8.39
CA GLU A 74 10.34 -2.74 -6.93
C GLU A 74 9.81 -1.42 -6.35
N LEU A 75 10.19 -0.28 -6.94
CA LEU A 75 9.67 1.03 -6.56
C LEU A 75 8.14 1.12 -6.72
N CYS A 76 7.60 0.64 -7.84
CA CYS A 76 6.15 0.60 -8.07
C CYS A 76 5.43 -0.27 -7.02
N SER A 77 5.98 -1.43 -6.68
CA SER A 77 5.42 -2.31 -5.65
C SER A 77 5.46 -1.67 -4.26
N ALA A 78 6.56 -1.01 -3.91
CA ALA A 78 6.68 -0.26 -2.66
C ALA A 78 5.64 0.87 -2.57
N LEU A 79 5.42 1.60 -3.67
CA LEU A 79 4.40 2.65 -3.76
C LEU A 79 2.97 2.09 -3.64
N GLU A 80 2.68 0.96 -4.27
CA GLU A 80 1.36 0.33 -4.17
C GLU A 80 1.07 -0.11 -2.72
N ASN A 81 2.06 -0.69 -2.04
CA ASN A 81 1.96 -1.07 -0.63
C ASN A 81 1.77 0.15 0.28
N ALA A 82 2.49 1.25 0.01
CA ALA A 82 2.30 2.52 0.70
C ALA A 82 0.87 3.03 0.54
N ASN A 83 0.31 2.98 -0.67
CA ASN A 83 -1.06 3.40 -0.94
C ASN A 83 -2.08 2.56 -0.16
N LYS A 84 -1.93 1.22 -0.18
CA LYS A 84 -2.78 0.31 0.62
C LYS A 84 -2.71 0.59 2.11
N LEU A 85 -1.53 0.94 2.63
CA LEU A 85 -1.35 1.30 4.04
C LEU A 85 -2.08 2.60 4.40
N VAL A 86 -2.01 3.61 3.53
CA VAL A 86 -2.74 4.87 3.70
C VAL A 86 -4.25 4.62 3.68
N ASP A 87 -4.75 3.85 2.72
CA ASP A 87 -6.18 3.51 2.61
C ASP A 87 -6.69 2.74 3.84
N SER A 88 -5.92 1.75 4.30
CA SER A 88 -6.22 0.98 5.52
C SER A 88 -6.22 1.88 6.77
N THR A 89 -5.26 2.79 6.87
CA THR A 89 -5.19 3.71 8.00
C THR A 89 -6.37 4.69 8.00
N ASN A 90 -6.70 5.27 6.85
CA ASN A 90 -7.80 6.21 6.71
C ASN A 90 -9.15 5.57 7.07
N SER A 91 -9.41 4.34 6.57
CA SER A 91 -10.63 3.60 6.91
C SER A 91 -10.72 3.27 8.41
N ARG A 92 -9.61 2.89 9.05
CA ARG A 92 -9.54 2.64 10.50
C ARG A 92 -9.77 3.92 11.32
N VAL A 93 -9.20 5.04 10.90
CA VAL A 93 -9.40 6.34 11.56
C VAL A 93 -10.85 6.80 11.44
N ALA A 94 -11.47 6.63 10.26
CA ALA A 94 -12.88 6.95 10.06
C ALA A 94 -13.79 6.09 10.98
N PHE A 95 -13.55 4.78 11.03
CA PHE A 95 -14.28 3.88 11.93
C PHE A 95 -14.08 4.25 13.41
N LEU A 96 -12.85 4.59 13.81
CA LEU A 96 -12.58 5.04 15.17
C LEU A 96 -13.33 6.34 15.50
N SER A 97 -13.40 7.28 14.55
CA SER A 97 -14.15 8.52 14.71
C SER A 97 -15.64 8.26 14.96
N GLU A 98 -16.24 7.35 14.20
CA GLU A 98 -17.64 6.92 14.40
C GLU A 98 -17.85 6.35 15.81
N LYS A 99 -16.95 5.47 16.27
CA LYS A 99 -17.03 4.89 17.61
C LYS A 99 -16.87 5.93 18.73
N VAL A 100 -16.03 6.95 18.52
CA VAL A 100 -15.88 8.06 19.46
C VAL A 100 -17.16 8.91 19.53
N GLU A 101 -17.81 9.16 18.39
CA GLU A 101 -19.09 9.88 18.36
C GLU A 101 -20.21 9.11 19.08
N GLU A 102 -20.33 7.80 18.84
CA GLU A 102 -21.26 6.93 19.56
C GLU A 102 -21.03 7.01 21.08
N LEU A 103 -19.77 6.96 21.51
CA LEU A 103 -19.40 7.06 22.91
C LEU A 103 -19.76 8.42 23.51
N GLU A 104 -19.56 9.51 22.78
CA GLU A 104 -19.96 10.86 23.21
C GLU A 104 -21.48 10.94 23.45
N GLN A 105 -22.29 10.35 22.58
CA GLN A 105 -23.75 10.28 22.77
C GLN A 105 -24.14 9.49 24.02
N ILE A 106 -23.44 8.39 24.30
CA ILE A 106 -23.66 7.59 25.52
C ILE A 106 -23.33 8.41 26.77
N VAL A 107 -22.21 9.14 26.76
CA VAL A 107 -21.81 10.02 27.88
C VAL A 107 -22.85 11.12 28.10
N LYS A 108 -23.31 11.79 27.05
CA LYS A 108 -24.38 12.81 27.16
C LYS A 108 -25.66 12.25 27.78
N ARG A 109 -26.07 11.04 27.37
CA ARG A 109 -27.23 10.36 27.95
C ARG A 109 -27.01 10.04 29.43
N ARG A 110 -25.82 9.54 29.80
CA ARG A 110 -25.44 9.29 31.19
C ARG A 110 -25.55 10.55 32.04
N ASP A 111 -24.98 11.66 31.57
CA ASP A 111 -24.94 12.91 32.32
C ASP A 111 -26.34 13.53 32.49
N SER A 112 -27.20 13.39 31.47
CA SER A 112 -28.62 13.75 31.58
C SER A 112 -29.34 12.93 32.65
N ALA A 113 -29.15 11.61 32.66
CA ALA A 113 -29.75 10.73 33.67
C ALA A 113 -29.26 11.04 35.10
N ILE A 114 -27.96 11.32 35.26
CA ILE A 114 -27.40 11.74 36.56
C ILE A 114 -28.03 13.06 37.02
N THR A 115 -28.18 14.02 36.11
CA THR A 115 -28.80 15.32 36.43
C THR A 115 -30.26 15.15 36.86
N ALA A 116 -31.03 14.33 36.15
CA ALA A 116 -32.40 14.00 36.52
C ALA A 116 -32.50 13.31 37.88
N ALA A 117 -31.62 12.34 38.16
CA ALA A 117 -31.60 11.63 39.44
C ALA A 117 -31.28 12.58 40.62
N LYS A 118 -30.33 13.51 40.44
CA LYS A 118 -30.00 14.54 41.45
C LYS A 118 -31.20 15.44 41.73
N ALA A 119 -31.91 15.89 40.69
CA ALA A 119 -33.10 16.73 40.87
C ALA A 119 -34.20 16.05 41.70
N ILE A 120 -34.45 14.75 41.48
CA ILE A 120 -35.39 13.95 42.27
C ILE A 120 -34.93 13.86 43.73
N GLN A 121 -33.64 13.56 43.95
CA GLN A 121 -33.08 13.46 45.29
C GLN A 121 -33.22 14.77 46.08
N ASP A 122 -32.97 15.91 45.43
CA ASP A 122 -33.07 17.23 46.06
C ASP A 122 -34.53 17.60 46.37
N SER A 123 -35.49 17.23 45.51
CA SER A 123 -36.92 17.44 45.78
C SER A 123 -37.47 16.62 46.95
N HIS A 124 -36.81 15.52 47.32
CA HIS A 124 -37.22 14.63 48.41
C HIS A 124 -36.58 15.00 49.76
N LYS A 125 -35.69 16.00 49.77
CA LYS A 125 -35.03 16.55 50.98
C LYS A 125 -35.65 17.87 51.45
N LEU A 126 -36.56 18.47 50.67
CA LEU A 126 -37.39 19.62 51.06
C LEU A 126 -38.65 19.14 51.80
#